data_AF-A0A354DGX9-F1
#
_entry.id   AF-A0A354DGX9-F1
#
_cell.length_a   1.000
_cell.length_b   1.000
_cell.length_c   1.000
_cell.angle_alpha   90.00
_cell.angle_beta   90.00
_cell.angle_gamma   90.00
#
_symmetry.space_group_name_H-M   'P 1'
#
loop_
_entity.id
_entity.type
_entity.pdbx_description
1 polymer ?
#
loop_
_entity_poly.entity_id
_entity_poly.type
_entity_poly.pdbx_seq_one_letter_code
_entity_poly.pdbx_strand_id
1 'polypeptide(L)' 'EYLKNAGRGVTTLYFGGGTPTSIEASQMDELFQVIHDELPMDGVRELTVEAGRPDTITPEKLIVMKK' A
#
# COMPACT_ATOMS: atom_id res chain seq x y z
N GLU A 1 0.08 -16.26 2.44
CA GLU A 1 -0.19 -17.70 2.14
C GLU A 1 -1.66 -18.05 1.88
N TYR A 2 -2.62 -17.80 2.81
CA TYR A 2 -4.02 -18.26 2.66
C TYR A 2 -4.68 -17.92 1.32
N LEU A 3 -4.58 -16.66 0.87
CA LEU A 3 -5.20 -16.21 -0.40
C LEU A 3 -4.64 -16.97 -1.61
N LYS A 4 -3.32 -17.15 -1.66
CA LYS A 4 -2.62 -17.91 -2.69
C LYS A 4 -3.10 -19.38 -2.70
N ASN A 5 -3.17 -20.02 -1.53
CA ASN A 5 -3.61 -21.41 -1.41
C ASN A 5 -5.09 -21.62 -1.73
N ALA A 6 -5.94 -20.62 -1.47
CA ALA A 6 -7.36 -20.65 -1.77
C ALA A 6 -7.68 -20.27 -3.24
N GLY A 7 -6.66 -19.97 -4.07
CA GLY A 7 -6.85 -19.51 -5.45
C GLY A 7 -7.62 -18.17 -5.53
N ARG A 8 -7.52 -17.32 -4.50
CA ARG A 8 -8.23 -16.04 -4.43
C ARG A 8 -7.30 -14.89 -4.82
N GLY A 9 -7.65 -14.21 -5.91
CA GLY A 9 -7.00 -12.95 -6.31
C GLY A 9 -7.40 -11.77 -5.43
N VAL A 10 -6.57 -10.72 -5.45
CA VAL A 10 -6.87 -9.42 -4.87
C VAL A 10 -7.14 -8.45 -6.01
N THR A 11 -8.15 -7.58 -5.86
CA THR A 11 -8.46 -6.59 -6.90
C THR A 11 -8.27 -5.14 -6.45
N THR A 12 -8.30 -4.89 -5.14
CA THR A 12 -8.13 -3.57 -4.54
C THR A 12 -7.42 -3.72 -3.20
N LEU A 13 -6.52 -2.78 -2.91
CA LEU A 13 -5.88 -2.61 -1.62
C LEU A 13 -6.27 -1.24 -1.05
N TYR A 14 -6.67 -1.21 0.21
CA TYR A 14 -6.98 0.03 0.91
C TYR A 14 -6.18 0.08 2.21
N PHE A 15 -5.32 1.09 2.33
CA PHE A 15 -4.51 1.36 3.50
C PHE A 15 -5.13 2.54 4.26
N GLY A 16 -5.94 2.22 5.26
CA GLY A 16 -6.60 3.18 6.15
C GLY A 16 -6.33 2.94 7.63
N GLY A 17 -7.03 3.67 8.49
CA GLY A 17 -6.98 3.52 9.94
C GLY A 17 -6.66 4.83 10.66
N GLY A 18 -5.51 4.90 11.34
CA GLY A 18 -5.06 6.13 12.01
C GLY A 18 -4.62 7.20 11.01
N THR A 19 -3.31 7.34 10.80
CA THR A 19 -2.78 8.18 9.72
C THR A 19 -1.70 7.39 8.99
N PRO A 20 -2.05 6.63 7.94
CA PRO A 20 -1.12 5.85 7.14
C PRO A 20 0.12 6.62 6.69
N THR A 21 -0.06 7.91 6.42
CA THR A 21 0.98 8.82 5.94
C THR A 21 1.91 9.36 7.03
N SER A 22 1.69 9.01 8.30
CA SER A 22 2.58 9.38 9.41
C SER A 22 3.90 8.61 9.43
N ILE A 23 4.02 7.49 8.71
CA ILE A 23 5.28 6.75 8.59
C ILE A 23 6.24 7.47 7.63
N GLU A 24 7.53 7.16 7.72
CA GLU A 24 8.54 7.68 6.80
C GLU A 24 8.37 7.12 5.39
N ALA A 25 8.85 7.84 4.37
CA ALA A 25 8.75 7.40 2.98
C ALA A 25 9.45 6.04 2.74
N SER A 26 10.60 5.80 3.38
CA SER A 26 11.30 4.51 3.30
C SER A 26 10.49 3.37 3.92
N GLN A 27 9.83 3.62 5.05
CA GLN A 27 8.96 2.62 5.69
C GLN A 27 7.74 2.30 4.83
N MET A 28 7.20 3.29 4.12
CA MET A 28 6.13 3.08 3.16
C MET A 28 6.58 2.24 1.96
N ASP A 29 7.77 2.49 1.42
CA ASP A 29 8.33 1.71 0.31
C ASP A 29 8.59 0.25 0.72
N GLU A 30 9.16 0.05 1.90
CA GLU A 30 9.36 -1.29 2.48
C GLU A 30 8.03 -2.03 2.67
N LEU A 31 7.00 -1.34 3.20
CA LEU A 31 5.68 -1.93 3.37
C LEU A 31 5.06 -2.33 2.01
N PHE A 32 5.14 -1.46 1.01
CA PHE A 32 4.59 -1.76 -0.32
C PHE A 32 5.34 -2.90 -1.01
N GLN A 33 6.65 -3.01 -0.81
CA GLN A 33 7.43 -4.14 -1.28
C GLN A 33 6.96 -5.46 -0.63
N VAL A 34 6.78 -5.47 0.69
CA VAL A 34 6.26 -6.66 1.39
C VAL A 34 4.85 -7.03 0.91
N ILE A 35 3.96 -6.04 0.74
CA ILE A 35 2.62 -6.27 0.19
C ILE A 35 2.71 -6.91 -1.20
N HIS A 36 3.59 -6.37 -2.05
CA HIS A 36 3.76 -6.86 -3.41
C HIS A 36 4.24 -8.31 -3.45
N ASP A 37 5.19 -8.67 -2.59
CA ASP A 37 5.78 -10.02 -2.57
C ASP A 37 4.83 -11.06 -1.94
N GLU A 38 4.06 -10.65 -0.93
CA GLU A 38 3.23 -11.54 -0.13
C GLU A 38 1.81 -11.75 -0.67
N LEU A 39 1.25 -10.77 -1.40
CA LEU A 39 -0.12 -10.82 -1.92
C LEU A 39 -0.18 -11.14 -3.42
N PRO A 40 -1.28 -11.72 -3.94
CA PRO A 40 -1.45 -11.95 -5.37
C PRO A 40 -1.79 -10.64 -6.10
N MET A 41 -0.74 -9.94 -6.55
CA MET A 41 -0.84 -8.59 -7.12
C MET A 41 -1.30 -8.52 -8.57
N ASP A 42 -1.23 -9.61 -9.35
CA ASP A 42 -1.50 -9.62 -10.79
C ASP A 42 -2.89 -9.06 -11.18
N GLY A 43 -3.87 -9.14 -10.27
CA GLY A 43 -5.24 -8.67 -10.48
C GLY A 43 -5.58 -7.34 -9.82
N VAL A 44 -4.63 -6.69 -9.15
CA VAL A 44 -4.87 -5.44 -8.40
C VAL A 44 -5.01 -4.28 -9.38
N ARG A 45 -6.13 -3.56 -9.26
CA ARG A 45 -6.48 -2.42 -10.12
C ARG A 45 -6.40 -1.08 -9.40
N GLU A 46 -6.42 -1.13 -8.07
CA GLU A 46 -6.45 0.06 -7.22
C GLU A 46 -5.68 -0.20 -5.92
N LEU A 47 -4.83 0.76 -5.56
CA LEU A 47 -4.25 0.90 -4.24
C LEU A 47 -4.63 2.31 -3.73
N THR A 48 -5.34 2.36 -2.62
CA THR A 48 -5.81 3.61 -2.01
C THR A 48 -5.16 3.78 -0.64
N VAL A 49 -4.56 4.95 -0.39
CA VAL A 49 -3.98 5.31 0.91
C VAL A 49 -4.76 6.47 1.51
N GLU A 50 -5.22 6.34 2.75
CA GLU A 50 -5.82 7.46 3.46
C GLU A 50 -4.77 8.52 3.81
N ALA A 51 -5.05 9.75 3.39
CA ALA A 51 -4.20 10.93 3.55
C ALA A 51 -4.93 12.04 4.33
N GLY A 52 -5.62 11.68 5.41
CA GLY A 52 -6.45 12.63 6.20
C GLY A 52 -5.67 13.74 6.91
N ARG A 53 -4.34 13.64 6.98
CA ARG A 53 -3.44 14.66 7.54
C ARG A 53 -2.56 15.26 6.44
N PRO A 54 -2.91 16.45 5.90
CA PRO A 54 -2.18 17.08 4.81
C PRO A 54 -0.70 17.35 5.13
N ASP A 55 -0.39 17.61 6.40
CA ASP A 55 0.96 17.89 6.89
C ASP A 55 1.89 16.67 6.85
N THR A 56 1.34 15.47 6.68
CA THR A 56 2.11 14.22 6.60
C THR A 56 2.37 13.77 5.16
N ILE A 57 1.83 14.48 4.16
CA ILE A 57 2.02 14.19 2.73
C ILE A 57 3.22 14.98 2.21
N THR A 58 4.27 14.25 1.82
CA THR A 58 5.49 14.82 1.25
C THR A 58 5.68 14.35 -0.19
N PRO A 59 6.44 15.09 -1.02
CA PRO A 59 6.76 14.66 -2.39
C PRO A 59 7.40 13.26 -2.45
N GLU A 60 8.23 12.90 -1.48
CA GLU A 60 8.86 11.58 -1.37
C GLU A 60 7.84 10.46 -1.20
N LYS A 61 6.83 10.66 -0.35
CA LYS A 61 5.73 9.69 -0.17
C LYS A 61 4.89 9.56 -1.45
N LEU A 62 4.67 10.66 -2.17
CA LEU A 62 3.96 10.62 -3.45
C LEU A 62 4.74 9.88 -4.54
N ILE A 63 6.07 9.93 -4.50
CA ILE A 63 6.94 9.15 -5.40
C ILE A 63 6.80 7.65 -5.07
N VAL A 64 6.85 7.29 -3.79
CA VAL A 64 6.66 5.90 -3.34
C VAL A 64 5.28 5.37 -3.76
N MET A 65 4.22 6.16 -3.58
CA MET A 65 2.85 5.77 -3.98
C MET A 65 2.64 5.63 -5.50
N LYS A 66 3.55 6.14 -6.32
CA LYS A 66 3.47 6.08 -7.80
C LYS A 66 4.36 5.01 -8.42
N LYS A 67 5.22 4.38 -7.64
CA LYS A 67 6.17 3.36 -8.08
C LYS A 67 5.43 2.09 -8.51
#